data_AF-A0A374UPQ1-F1
#
_entry.id   AF-A0A374UPQ1-F1
#
_cell.length_a   1.000
_cell.length_b   1.000
_cell.length_c   1.000
_cell.angle_alpha   90.00
_cell.angle_beta   90.00
_cell.angle_gamma   90.00
#
_symmetry.space_group_name_H-M   'P 1'
#
loop_
_entity.id
_entity.type
_entity.pdbx_description
1 polymer ?
#
loop_
_entity_poly.entity_id
_entity_poly.type
_entity_poly.pdbx_seq_one_letter_code
_entity_poly.pdbx_strand_id
1 'polypeptide(L)'
;MSMANTIETNSTVKTTAVFSKNRKDRYLLKAEWDSNKKSFAIIMTFPSSADELTLNQTTMLVSNEAIKNDFGSVSIVNVFSSINNEAPKIDKTNTSIVMRECENADTIIVAYGRNTSHEEEKRTF
;
A
#
# COMPACT_ATOMS: atom_id res chain seq x y z
N MET A 1 21.33 -31.31 -14.75
CA MET A 1 20.26 -31.96 -13.95
C MET A 1 18.99 -31.94 -14.77
N SER A 2 18.25 -33.05 -14.82
CA SER A 2 17.02 -33.16 -15.63
C SER A 2 15.90 -32.30 -15.02
N MET A 3 15.33 -31.40 -15.83
CA MET A 3 14.18 -30.53 -15.48
C MET A 3 12.83 -31.16 -15.87
N ALA A 4 12.78 -32.48 -16.09
CA ALA A 4 11.63 -33.13 -16.72
C ALA A 4 10.29 -33.00 -15.96
N ASN A 5 10.30 -32.58 -14.69
CA ASN A 5 9.12 -32.40 -13.85
C ASN A 5 8.95 -30.95 -13.30
N THR A 6 9.51 -29.93 -13.98
CA THR A 6 9.39 -28.53 -13.53
C THR A 6 8.81 -27.63 -14.62
N ILE A 7 7.96 -26.67 -14.23
CA ILE A 7 7.50 -25.57 -15.07
C ILE A 7 8.08 -24.28 -14.51
N GLU A 8 8.73 -23.49 -15.37
CA GLU A 8 9.20 -22.15 -15.03
C GLU A 8 8.15 -21.12 -15.44
N THR A 9 7.80 -20.22 -14.52
CA THR A 9 6.89 -19.10 -14.78
C THR A 9 7.55 -17.80 -14.31
N ASN A 10 7.43 -16.76 -15.13
CA ASN A 10 8.01 -15.44 -14.84
C ASN A 10 6.91 -14.39 -14.84
N SER A 11 7.06 -13.37 -14.00
CA SER A 11 6.17 -12.21 -13.93
C SER A 11 6.96 -10.98 -13.52
N THR A 12 6.47 -9.79 -13.87
CA THR A 12 7.07 -8.52 -13.47
C THR A 12 6.07 -7.74 -12.65
N VAL A 13 6.53 -7.21 -11.52
CA VAL A 13 5.77 -6.26 -10.71
C VAL A 13 6.50 -4.93 -10.79
N LYS A 14 5.80 -3.89 -11.25
CA LYS A 14 6.29 -2.51 -11.22
C LYS A 14 5.92 -1.90 -9.88
N THR A 15 6.91 -1.66 -9.03
CA THR A 15 6.75 -0.93 -7.78
C THR A 15 7.15 0.54 -7.95
N THR A 16 6.45 1.44 -7.27
CA THR A 16 6.74 2.89 -7.31
C THR A 16 6.50 3.48 -5.95
N ALA A 17 7.52 4.13 -5.38
CA ALA A 17 7.39 4.89 -4.14
C ALA A 17 7.64 6.38 -4.42
N VAL A 18 6.78 7.23 -3.87
CA VAL A 18 6.91 8.70 -4.00
C VAL A 18 7.20 9.27 -2.62
N PHE A 19 8.35 9.94 -2.51
CA PHE A 19 8.83 10.53 -1.26
C PHE A 19 8.95 12.05 -1.35
N SER A 20 8.97 12.72 -0.21
CA SER A 20 9.55 14.07 -0.11
C SER A 20 11.04 14.05 -0.42
N LYS A 21 11.60 15.19 -0.85
CA LYS A 21 13.03 15.29 -1.24
C LYS A 21 14.00 14.88 -0.12
N ASN A 22 13.61 15.08 1.13
CA ASN A 22 14.41 14.70 2.30
C ASN A 22 14.13 13.26 2.78
N ARG A 23 13.27 12.51 2.08
CA ARG A 23 12.84 11.14 2.40
C ARG A 23 12.23 10.95 3.80
N LYS A 24 11.71 12.02 4.41
CA LYS A 24 10.99 11.94 5.69
C LYS A 24 9.51 11.62 5.54
N ASP A 25 8.97 11.87 4.35
CA ASP A 25 7.57 11.65 4.03
C ASP A 25 7.45 10.69 2.86
N ARG A 26 6.52 9.73 2.94
CA ARG A 26 6.10 8.88 1.83
C ARG A 26 4.65 9.20 1.49
N TYR A 27 4.44 9.58 0.24
CA TYR A 27 3.12 9.96 -0.27
C TYR A 27 2.40 8.81 -0.99
N LEU A 28 3.17 7.87 -1.57
CA LEU A 28 2.62 6.74 -2.31
C LEU A 28 3.57 5.55 -2.22
N LEU A 29 3.00 4.36 -2.10
CA LEU A 29 3.62 3.10 -2.46
C LEU A 29 2.66 2.32 -3.37
N LYS A 30 3.01 2.16 -4.65
CA LYS A 30 2.20 1.46 -5.65
C LYS A 30 2.89 0.18 -6.09
N ALA A 31 2.12 -0.88 -6.30
CA ALA A 31 2.53 -2.10 -6.99
C ALA A 31 1.54 -2.42 -8.11
N GLU A 32 2.05 -2.69 -9.31
CA GLU A 32 1.26 -2.99 -10.52
C GLU A 32 1.85 -4.20 -11.22
N TRP A 33 1.03 -5.21 -11.47
CA TRP A 33 1.40 -6.45 -12.15
C TRP A 33 0.57 -6.72 -13.42
N ASP A 34 -0.58 -6.08 -13.56
CA ASP A 34 -1.39 -6.13 -14.78
C ASP A 34 -2.19 -4.83 -14.95
N SER A 35 -1.80 -3.98 -15.90
CA SER A 35 -2.47 -2.70 -16.14
C SER A 35 -3.82 -2.82 -16.85
N ASN A 36 -4.22 -4.02 -17.30
CA ASN A 36 -5.52 -4.25 -17.95
C ASN A 36 -6.61 -4.66 -16.96
N LYS A 37 -6.24 -4.94 -15.71
CA LYS A 37 -7.16 -5.32 -14.64
C LYS A 37 -7.52 -4.13 -13.75
N LYS A 38 -8.57 -4.32 -12.94
CA LYS A 38 -9.02 -3.33 -11.97
C LYS A 38 -7.91 -2.97 -11.00
N SER A 39 -7.92 -1.74 -10.53
CA SER A 39 -7.02 -1.18 -9.52
C SER A 39 -7.77 -0.93 -8.22
N PHE A 40 -7.07 -0.96 -7.09
CA PHE A 40 -7.61 -0.34 -5.89
C PHE A 40 -6.59 0.56 -5.17
N ALA A 41 -7.12 1.58 -4.51
CA ALA A 41 -6.39 2.39 -3.56
C ALA A 41 -6.78 1.99 -2.13
N ILE A 42 -5.81 1.84 -1.24
CA ILE A 42 -6.04 1.64 0.18
C ILE A 42 -5.50 2.82 0.98
N ILE A 43 -6.38 3.41 1.79
CA ILE A 43 -6.08 4.56 2.64
C ILE A 43 -5.79 4.04 4.05
N MET A 44 -4.56 4.20 4.50
CA MET A 44 -4.08 3.80 5.83
C MET A 44 -3.68 5.03 6.66
N THR A 45 -3.29 4.87 7.92
CA THR A 45 -3.03 6.02 8.82
C THR A 45 -1.67 6.67 8.57
N PHE A 46 -0.60 5.90 8.74
CA PHE A 46 0.79 6.35 8.58
C PHE A 46 1.61 5.35 7.75
N PRO A 47 2.58 5.82 6.95
CA PRO A 47 3.48 4.95 6.24
C PRO A 47 4.51 4.34 7.18
N SER A 48 4.93 3.13 6.83
CA SER A 48 6.15 2.51 7.37
C SER A 48 7.38 2.94 6.58
N SER A 49 8.54 2.40 6.95
CA SER A 49 9.76 2.47 6.15
C SER A 49 9.75 1.64 4.86
N ALA A 50 8.64 0.98 4.51
CA ALA A 50 8.55 0.24 3.26
C ALA A 50 8.74 1.17 2.05
N ASP A 51 9.42 0.66 1.02
CA ASP A 51 9.74 1.40 -0.19
C ASP A 51 9.49 0.53 -1.44
N GLU A 52 9.96 0.97 -2.59
CA GLU A 52 9.75 0.29 -3.85
C GLU A 52 10.42 -1.10 -3.93
N LEU A 53 11.41 -1.40 -3.10
CA LEU A 53 12.12 -2.69 -3.08
C LEU A 53 11.89 -3.49 -1.79
N THR A 54 11.73 -2.80 -0.66
CA THR A 54 11.62 -3.38 0.69
C THR A 54 10.19 -3.25 1.18
N LEU A 55 9.46 -4.37 1.17
CA LEU A 55 8.07 -4.41 1.61
C LEU A 55 7.96 -4.90 3.06
N ASN A 56 7.01 -4.36 3.82
CA ASN A 56 6.65 -4.89 5.13
C ASN A 56 5.49 -5.89 5.03
N GLN A 57 5.17 -6.54 6.15
CA GLN A 57 4.11 -7.55 6.20
C GLN A 57 2.75 -7.03 5.73
N THR A 58 2.37 -5.81 6.13
CA THR A 58 1.07 -5.25 5.76
C THR A 58 0.99 -4.99 4.26
N THR A 59 2.02 -4.39 3.67
CA THR A 59 2.10 -4.18 2.21
C THR A 59 2.01 -5.50 1.45
N MET A 60 2.70 -6.56 1.92
CA MET A 60 2.61 -7.89 1.30
C MET A 60 1.22 -8.51 1.40
N LEU A 61 0.57 -8.42 2.57
CA LEU A 61 -0.79 -8.94 2.76
C LEU A 61 -1.80 -8.23 1.86
N VAL A 62 -1.69 -6.90 1.77
CA VAL A 62 -2.53 -6.07 0.90
C VAL A 62 -2.36 -6.49 -0.57
N SER A 63 -1.13 -6.61 -1.07
CA SER A 63 -0.88 -7.03 -2.45
C SER A 63 -1.36 -8.46 -2.72
N ASN A 64 -1.15 -9.39 -1.79
CA ASN A 64 -1.62 -10.76 -1.94
C ASN A 64 -3.15 -10.84 -2.00
N GLU A 65 -3.84 -10.06 -1.17
CA GLU A 65 -5.30 -10.01 -1.17
C GLU A 65 -5.83 -9.36 -2.46
N ALA A 66 -5.14 -8.35 -2.98
CA ALA A 66 -5.43 -7.78 -4.30
C ALA A 66 -5.39 -8.84 -5.41
N ILE A 67 -4.32 -9.64 -5.45
CA ILE A 67 -4.12 -10.69 -6.46
C ILE A 67 -5.22 -11.74 -6.35
N LYS A 68 -5.57 -12.18 -5.13
CA LYS A 68 -6.65 -13.15 -4.91
C LYS A 68 -8.02 -12.67 -5.37
N ASN A 69 -8.26 -11.36 -5.32
CA ASN A 69 -9.50 -10.73 -5.73
C ASN A 69 -9.46 -10.15 -7.17
N ASP A 70 -8.53 -10.64 -8.00
CA ASP A 70 -8.41 -10.33 -9.43
C ASP A 70 -8.13 -8.84 -9.76
N PHE A 71 -7.47 -8.12 -8.86
CA PHE A 71 -6.92 -6.81 -9.16
C PHE A 71 -5.58 -6.91 -9.90
N GLY A 72 -5.25 -5.85 -10.64
CA GLY A 72 -4.00 -5.67 -11.39
C GLY A 72 -2.99 -4.73 -10.73
N SER A 73 -3.45 -3.92 -9.79
CA SER A 73 -2.59 -3.01 -9.05
C SER A 73 -3.18 -2.61 -7.70
N VAL A 74 -2.29 -2.18 -6.80
CA VAL A 74 -2.63 -1.53 -5.55
C VAL A 74 -1.84 -0.24 -5.36
N SER A 75 -2.55 0.84 -5.02
CA SER A 75 -1.96 2.09 -4.52
C SER A 75 -2.17 2.19 -3.01
N ILE A 76 -1.08 2.15 -2.24
CA ILE A 76 -1.11 2.34 -0.79
C ILE A 76 -0.81 3.81 -0.52
N VAL A 77 -1.80 4.50 0.04
CA VAL A 77 -1.72 5.90 0.45
C VAL A 77 -2.05 6.05 1.93
N ASN A 78 -1.58 7.12 2.53
CA ASN A 78 -1.71 7.35 3.96
C ASN A 78 -2.34 8.71 4.25
N VAL A 79 -3.19 8.80 5.28
CA VAL A 79 -3.78 10.07 5.74
C VAL A 79 -2.67 11.06 6.13
N PHE A 80 -1.63 10.57 6.79
CA PHE A 80 -0.42 11.32 7.11
C PHE A 80 0.79 10.70 6.41
N SER A 81 1.74 11.52 5.99
CA SER A 81 2.87 11.09 5.16
C SER A 81 4.16 10.77 5.93
N SER A 82 4.24 11.12 7.22
CA SER A 82 5.48 10.98 7.99
C SER A 82 5.84 9.52 8.22
N ILE A 83 7.04 9.14 7.78
CA ILE A 83 7.67 7.86 8.08
C ILE A 83 8.25 8.00 9.50
N ASN A 84 7.82 7.17 10.45
CA ASN A 84 8.11 7.19 11.90
C ASN A 84 6.98 7.71 12.81
N ASN A 85 5.77 7.90 12.29
CA ASN A 85 4.61 8.32 13.09
C ASN A 85 4.89 9.58 13.93
N GLU A 86 5.54 10.58 13.32
CA GLU A 86 5.56 11.92 13.93
C GLU A 86 4.13 12.45 14.06
N ALA A 87 3.94 13.47 14.89
CA ALA A 87 2.61 14.00 15.17
C ALA A 87 1.81 14.28 13.88
N PRO A 88 0.50 13.94 13.84
CA PRO A 88 -0.39 14.21 12.72
C PRO A 88 -0.19 15.61 12.14
N LYS A 89 0.21 15.70 10.88
CA LYS A 89 0.44 16.98 10.19
C LYS A 89 -0.28 16.98 8.85
N ILE A 90 -0.98 18.08 8.59
CA ILE A 90 -1.61 18.32 7.30
C ILE A 90 -0.51 18.64 6.28
N ASP A 91 -0.51 17.89 5.18
CA ASP A 91 0.32 18.14 4.00
C ASP A 91 -0.57 18.19 2.75
N LYS A 92 -0.53 19.32 2.04
CA LYS A 92 -1.27 19.53 0.80
C LYS A 92 -0.78 18.60 -0.31
N THR A 93 0.52 18.32 -0.37
CA THR A 93 1.11 17.40 -1.35
C THR A 93 0.57 15.99 -1.13
N ASN A 94 0.57 15.53 0.12
CA ASN A 94 -0.02 14.24 0.49
C ASN A 94 -1.50 14.18 0.11
N THR A 95 -2.27 15.22 0.47
CA THR A 95 -3.70 15.30 0.15
C THR A 95 -3.95 15.18 -1.35
N SER A 96 -3.20 15.91 -2.19
CA SER A 96 -3.35 15.84 -3.65
C SER A 96 -3.02 14.46 -4.21
N ILE A 97 -2.01 13.77 -3.65
CA ILE A 97 -1.64 12.41 -4.08
C ILE A 97 -2.70 11.41 -3.66
N VAL A 98 -3.20 11.47 -2.42
CA VAL A 98 -4.31 10.63 -1.94
C VAL A 98 -5.52 10.78 -2.86
N MET A 99 -5.93 12.02 -3.14
CA MET A 99 -7.08 12.29 -4.01
C MET A 99 -6.86 11.74 -5.42
N ARG A 100 -5.70 11.98 -6.03
CA ARG A 100 -5.35 11.46 -7.35
C ARG A 100 -5.42 9.93 -7.42
N GLU A 101 -4.85 9.23 -6.44
CA GLU A 101 -4.85 7.77 -6.44
C GLU A 101 -6.24 7.21 -6.17
N CYS A 102 -7.07 7.90 -5.39
CA CYS A 102 -8.47 7.53 -5.20
C CYS A 102 -9.31 7.76 -6.46
N GLU A 103 -9.11 8.87 -7.17
CA GLU A 103 -9.82 9.18 -8.43
C GLU A 103 -9.48 8.19 -9.55
N ASN A 104 -8.25 7.67 -9.58
CA ASN A 104 -7.81 6.71 -10.59
C ASN A 104 -8.15 5.25 -10.25
N ALA A 105 -8.60 4.96 -9.03
CA ALA A 105 -8.86 3.60 -8.57
C ALA A 105 -10.28 3.14 -8.88
N ASP A 106 -10.44 1.89 -9.32
CA ASP A 106 -11.77 1.27 -9.48
C ASP A 106 -12.43 0.96 -8.13
N THR A 107 -11.63 0.84 -7.07
CA THR A 107 -12.10 0.55 -5.71
C THR A 107 -11.24 1.30 -4.69
N ILE A 108 -11.88 1.86 -3.67
CA ILE A 108 -11.20 2.53 -2.57
C ILE A 108 -11.50 1.77 -1.28
N ILE A 109 -10.44 1.34 -0.59
CA ILE A 109 -10.52 0.68 0.71
C ILE A 109 -10.03 1.66 1.77
N VAL A 110 -10.79 1.78 2.85
CA VAL A 110 -10.46 2.66 3.97
C VAL A 110 -10.06 1.81 5.17
N ALA A 111 -8.77 1.84 5.52
CA ALA A 111 -8.13 0.97 6.52
C ALA A 111 -7.26 1.75 7.51
N TYR A 112 -7.73 2.91 7.98
CA TYR A 112 -7.00 3.76 8.94
C TYR A 112 -7.05 3.26 10.41
N GLY A 113 -7.54 2.04 10.65
CA GLY A 113 -7.65 1.46 11.98
C GLY A 113 -8.62 2.23 12.90
N ARG A 114 -8.41 2.12 14.22
CA ARG A 114 -9.14 2.86 15.25
C ARG A 114 -8.21 3.87 15.93
N ASN A 115 -8.78 4.90 16.56
CA ASN A 115 -8.04 5.88 17.36
C ASN A 115 -7.27 5.16 18.51
N THR A 116 -6.08 5.63 18.87
CA THR A 116 -5.24 5.07 19.96
C THR A 116 -5.89 5.17 21.34
N SER A 117 -7.04 5.83 21.46
CA SER A 117 -7.87 5.93 22.67
C SER A 117 -8.83 4.76 22.85
N HIS A 118 -8.86 3.78 21.95
CA HIS A 118 -9.71 2.60 22.06
C HIS A 118 -8.88 1.39 22.50
N GLU A 119 -8.96 1.03 23.79
CA GLU A 119 -8.46 -0.27 24.27
C GLU A 119 -9.45 -1.35 23.86
N GLU A 120 -8.98 -2.34 23.07
CA GLU A 120 -9.74 -3.58 22.90
C GLU A 120 -9.67 -4.36 24.22
N GLU A 121 -10.82 -4.49 24.89
CA GLU A 121 -11.00 -5.55 25.88
C GLU A 121 -10.97 -6.88 25.11
N LYS A 122 -9.80 -7.53 25.03
CA LYS A 122 -9.70 -8.89 24.48
C LYS A 122 -10.53 -9.81 25.36
N ARG A 123 -11.79 -10.01 24.97
CA ARG A 123 -12.62 -11.08 25.52
C ARG A 123 -12.16 -12.37 24.88
N THR A 124 -11.36 -13.12 25.63
CA THR A 124 -11.13 -14.54 25.37
C THR A 124 -12.50 -15.23 25.38
N PHE A 125 -12.87 -15.84 24.26
CA PHE A 125 -13.89 -16.88 24.21
C PHE A 125 -13.21 -18.21 23.95
#